data_AF-A0A9P5JN32-F1
#
_entry.id   AF-A0A9P5JN32-F1
#
_cell.length_a   1.000
_cell.length_b   1.000
_cell.length_c   1.000
_cell.angle_alpha   90.00
_cell.angle_beta   90.00
_cell.angle_gamma   90.00
#
_symmetry.space_group_name_H-M   'P 1'
#
loop_
_entity.id
_entity.type
_entity.pdbx_description
1 polymer ?
#
loop_
_entity_poly.entity_id
_entity_poly.type
_entity_poly.pdbx_seq_one_letter_code
_entity_poly.pdbx_strand_id
1 'polypeptide(L)'
;MIRRKLKGPLDGEVQHHSPKFIPIGLPGDPPYEHIDHCLNSLRESLMCNPDLTPVVWQWDETQRRTSPKIDVVHTCIDFRPIQEWAKKWKLPYPPNDTIRVVDDWIHSPPKLGT
;
A
#
# COMPACT_ATOMS: atom_id res chain seq x y z
N MET A 1 -22.15 3.62 1.15
CA MET A 1 -22.08 4.75 2.10
C MET A 1 -22.62 4.31 3.46
N ILE A 2 -21.76 4.01 4.43
CA ILE A 2 -22.18 3.73 5.82
C ILE A 2 -21.50 4.76 6.71
N ARG A 3 -22.22 5.83 7.09
CA ARG A 3 -21.73 6.83 8.05
C ARG A 3 -22.09 6.36 9.47
N ARG A 4 -21.11 5.95 10.27
CA ARG A 4 -21.30 5.78 11.72
C ARG A 4 -21.16 7.14 12.40
N LYS A 5 -22.19 7.61 13.11
CA LYS A 5 -22.10 8.77 14.00
C LYS A 5 -21.34 8.36 15.26
N LEU A 6 -20.14 8.90 15.47
CA LEU A 6 -19.48 8.88 16.78
C LEU A 6 -19.83 10.20 17.48
N LYS A 7 -20.48 10.11 18.65
CA LYS A 7 -20.88 11.26 19.46
C LYS A 7 -19.81 11.48 20.53
N GLY A 8 -18.92 12.43 20.28
CA GLY A 8 -17.95 12.93 21.26
C GLY A 8 -18.41 14.26 21.85
N PRO A 9 -18.16 14.55 23.14
CA PRO A 9 -18.60 15.76 23.80
C PRO A 9 -17.47 16.79 23.82
N LEU A 10 -17.45 17.72 22.86
CA LEU A 10 -16.77 19.01 22.98
C LEU A 10 -17.54 20.04 22.13
N ASP A 11 -18.47 20.70 22.82
CA ASP A 11 -18.88 22.09 22.71
C ASP A 11 -17.85 23.03 22.07
N GLY A 12 -17.86 23.03 20.75
CA GLY A 12 -17.35 24.08 19.89
C GLY A 12 -18.09 23.94 18.58
N GLU A 13 -18.67 25.02 18.08
CA GLU A 13 -19.39 25.05 16.81
C GLU A 13 -18.41 24.75 15.67
N VAL A 14 -18.14 23.46 15.45
CA VAL A 14 -17.52 22.99 14.22
C VAL A 14 -18.55 23.30 13.17
N GLN A 15 -18.33 24.41 12.46
CA GLN A 15 -19.01 24.73 11.24
C GLN A 15 -18.95 23.46 10.40
N HIS A 16 -20.09 22.76 10.35
CA HIS A 16 -20.30 21.70 9.40
C HIS A 16 -20.40 22.45 8.07
N HIS A 17 -19.26 22.82 7.50
CA HIS A 17 -19.17 23.05 6.09
C HIS A 17 -19.49 21.68 5.49
N SER A 18 -20.78 21.44 5.29
CA SER A 18 -21.24 20.53 4.26
C SER A 18 -20.30 20.75 3.08
N PRO A 19 -19.69 19.69 2.53
CA PRO A 19 -18.91 19.87 1.33
C PRO A 19 -19.94 20.32 0.30
N LYS A 20 -20.00 21.63 0.06
CA LYS A 20 -20.61 22.16 -1.14
C LYS A 20 -19.88 21.39 -2.22
N PHE A 21 -20.62 20.59 -2.97
CA PHE A 21 -20.12 20.08 -4.24
C PHE A 21 -19.77 21.31 -5.07
N ILE A 22 -18.52 21.76 -4.99
CA ILE A 22 -18.01 22.80 -5.87
C ILE A 22 -17.78 22.07 -7.19
N PRO A 23 -18.52 22.41 -8.26
CA PRO A 23 -18.29 21.81 -9.56
C PRO A 23 -16.87 22.15 -9.99
N ILE A 24 -16.13 21.13 -10.42
CA ILE A 24 -14.73 21.25 -10.86
C ILE A 24 -14.63 22.32 -11.97
N GLY A 25 -13.81 23.35 -11.77
CA GLY A 25 -13.42 24.31 -12.80
C GLY A 25 -14.00 25.72 -12.69
N LEU A 26 -14.22 26.25 -11.48
CA LEU A 26 -14.64 27.64 -11.32
C LEU A 26 -13.43 28.61 -11.27
N PRO A 27 -13.57 29.81 -11.82
CA PRO A 27 -12.53 30.82 -11.74
C PRO A 27 -12.37 31.30 -10.30
N GLY A 28 -11.26 30.91 -9.65
CA GLY A 28 -10.93 31.29 -8.26
C GLY A 28 -10.57 30.13 -7.33
N ASP A 29 -10.62 28.88 -7.80
CA ASP A 29 -10.21 27.72 -6.99
C ASP A 29 -8.70 27.80 -6.68
N PRO A 30 -8.28 27.79 -5.40
CA PRO A 30 -6.87 27.73 -5.06
C PRO A 30 -6.27 26.46 -5.66
N PRO A 31 -5.09 26.51 -6.32
CA PRO A 31 -4.52 25.36 -7.02
C PRO A 31 -4.30 24.12 -6.13
N TYR A 32 -4.26 24.31 -4.81
CA TYR A 32 -4.17 23.25 -3.82
C TYR A 32 -5.48 22.45 -3.66
N GLU A 33 -6.65 23.09 -3.74
CA GLU A 33 -7.94 22.39 -3.55
C GLU A 33 -8.24 21.38 -4.67
N HIS A 34 -7.75 21.65 -5.89
CA HIS A 34 -7.97 20.76 -7.03
C HIS A 34 -7.17 19.46 -6.92
N ILE A 35 -5.90 19.54 -6.53
CA ILE A 35 -5.04 18.37 -6.42
C ILE A 35 -5.42 17.52 -5.19
N ASP A 36 -5.76 18.15 -4.07
CA ASP A 36 -6.00 17.45 -2.81
C ASP A 36 -7.19 16.50 -2.88
N HIS A 37 -8.30 16.91 -3.48
CA HIS A 37 -9.46 16.02 -3.61
C HIS A 37 -9.22 14.93 -4.67
N CYS A 38 -8.46 15.21 -5.75
CA CYS A 38 -8.06 14.21 -6.73
C CYS A 38 -7.21 13.11 -6.08
N LEU A 39 -6.20 13.50 -5.29
CA LEU A 39 -5.38 12.56 -4.52
C LEU A 39 -6.22 11.77 -3.51
N ASN A 40 -7.16 12.42 -2.83
CA ASN A 40 -8.07 11.72 -1.93
C ASN A 40 -8.92 10.68 -2.67
N SER A 41 -9.43 11.02 -3.86
CA SER A 41 -10.25 10.12 -4.68
C SER A 41 -9.45 8.90 -5.17
N LEU A 42 -8.21 9.10 -5.59
CA LEU A 42 -7.30 8.01 -5.95
C LEU A 42 -6.96 7.12 -4.75
N ARG A 43 -6.62 7.73 -3.62
CA ARG A 43 -6.33 7.01 -2.37
C ARG A 43 -7.52 6.14 -1.95
N GLU A 44 -8.73 6.69 -1.97
CA GLU A 44 -9.95 5.95 -1.65
C GLU A 44 -10.16 4.78 -2.60
N SER A 45 -9.96 4.98 -3.92
CA SER A 45 -10.07 3.92 -4.92
C SER A 45 -9.09 2.76 -4.67
N LEU A 46 -7.84 3.08 -4.33
CA LEU A 46 -6.79 2.08 -4.07
C LEU A 46 -6.99 1.35 -2.75
N MET A 47 -7.41 2.05 -1.68
CA MET A 47 -7.69 1.41 -0.39
C MET A 47 -8.93 0.50 -0.42
N CYS A 48 -9.86 0.75 -1.34
CA CYS A 48 -11.00 -0.15 -1.56
C CYS A 48 -10.63 -1.38 -2.39
N ASN A 49 -9.53 -1.32 -3.15
CA ASN A 49 -9.07 -2.37 -4.05
C ASN A 49 -7.56 -2.66 -3.92
N PRO A 50 -7.03 -2.94 -2.72
CA PRO A 50 -5.63 -3.30 -2.53
C PRO A 50 -5.19 -4.52 -3.32
N ASP A 51 -3.91 -4.58 -3.62
CA ASP A 51 -3.27 -5.71 -4.27
C ASP A 51 -2.44 -6.54 -3.28
N LEU A 52 -2.58 -7.87 -3.35
CA LEU A 52 -1.84 -8.85 -2.53
C LEU A 52 -0.87 -9.72 -3.34
N THR A 53 -0.60 -9.34 -4.58
CA THR A 53 0.27 -10.12 -5.45
C THR A 53 1.69 -10.16 -4.86
N PRO A 54 2.26 -11.36 -4.64
CA PRO A 54 3.62 -11.46 -4.13
C PRO A 54 4.62 -10.82 -5.10
N VAL A 55 5.40 -9.86 -4.58
CA VAL A 55 6.54 -9.28 -5.28
C VAL A 55 7.76 -10.13 -4.97
N VAL A 56 8.25 -10.86 -5.97
CA VAL A 56 9.44 -11.70 -5.83
C VAL A 56 10.71 -10.85 -5.90
N TRP A 57 11.72 -11.20 -5.11
CA TRP A 57 13.03 -10.57 -5.15
C TRP A 57 13.95 -11.33 -6.10
N GLN A 58 14.65 -10.61 -6.97
CA GLN A 58 15.57 -11.19 -7.95
C GLN A 58 16.95 -10.57 -7.83
N TRP A 59 17.98 -11.37 -8.08
CA TRP A 59 19.36 -10.87 -8.11
C TRP A 59 19.62 -10.14 -9.43
N ASP A 60 20.00 -8.86 -9.35
CA ASP A 60 20.51 -8.09 -10.48
C ASP A 60 22.03 -8.26 -10.57
N GLU A 61 22.50 -8.96 -11.59
CA GLU A 61 23.93 -9.20 -11.81
C GLU A 61 24.74 -7.92 -12.08
N THR A 62 24.09 -6.90 -12.65
CA THR A 62 24.74 -5.62 -12.99
C THR A 62 24.91 -4.77 -11.74
N GLN A 63 23.84 -4.67 -10.93
CA GLN A 63 23.85 -3.86 -9.72
C GLN A 63 24.44 -4.58 -8.51
N ARG A 64 24.65 -5.91 -8.61
CA ARG A 64 25.07 -6.80 -7.52
C ARG A 64 24.21 -6.62 -6.28
N ARG A 65 22.90 -6.53 -6.50
CA ARG A 65 21.89 -6.32 -5.46
C ARG A 65 20.62 -7.10 -5.76
N THR A 66 19.90 -7.50 -4.72
CA THR A 66 18.53 -8.00 -4.86
C THR A 66 17.57 -6.85 -5.09
N SER A 67 16.73 -6.96 -6.11
CA SER A 67 15.70 -5.97 -6.43
C SER A 67 14.32 -6.62 -6.56
N PRO A 68 13.24 -5.92 -6.16
CA PRO A 68 11.88 -6.43 -6.28
C PRO A 68 11.43 -6.43 -7.74
N LYS A 69 10.77 -7.52 -8.17
CA LYS A 69 10.14 -7.63 -9.48
C LYS A 69 8.68 -7.16 -9.40
N ILE A 70 8.43 -5.92 -9.80
CA ILE A 70 7.12 -5.24 -9.63
C ILE A 70 6.18 -5.38 -10.84
N ASP A 71 6.66 -5.90 -11.96
CA ASP A 71 5.89 -6.19 -13.18
C ASP A 71 5.16 -7.54 -13.09
N VAL A 72 4.34 -7.71 -12.05
CA VAL A 72 3.56 -8.93 -11.79
C VAL A 72 2.06 -8.70 -11.98
N VAL A 73 1.27 -9.76 -12.08
CA VAL A 73 -0.19 -9.68 -12.31
C VAL A 73 -0.94 -9.45 -11.00
N HIS A 74 -1.75 -8.40 -10.92
CA HIS A 74 -2.37 -7.91 -9.68
C HIS A 74 -3.84 -8.32 -9.47
N THR A 75 -4.32 -8.40 -8.22
CA THR A 75 -5.74 -8.74 -7.88
C THR A 75 -6.26 -7.92 -6.68
N CYS A 76 -7.48 -7.36 -6.76
CA CYS A 76 -8.08 -6.43 -5.77
C CYS A 76 -8.70 -7.11 -4.52
N ILE A 77 -8.47 -6.62 -3.29
CA ILE A 77 -8.96 -7.21 -1.99
C ILE A 77 -9.36 -6.18 -0.86
N ASP A 78 -9.47 -6.49 0.46
CA ASP A 78 -9.73 -5.50 1.58
C ASP A 78 -8.46 -5.07 2.31
N PHE A 79 -8.23 -3.76 2.47
CA PHE A 79 -6.94 -3.19 2.88
C PHE A 79 -6.65 -3.21 4.38
N ARG A 80 -7.67 -3.16 5.24
CA ARG A 80 -7.45 -2.96 6.68
C ARG A 80 -6.75 -4.14 7.37
N PRO A 81 -7.13 -5.41 7.10
CA PRO A 81 -6.42 -6.55 7.67
C PRO A 81 -4.95 -6.57 7.25
N ILE A 82 -4.65 -6.14 6.01
CA ILE A 82 -3.28 -6.03 5.48
C ILE A 82 -2.48 -5.00 6.28
N GLN A 83 -3.06 -3.83 6.51
CA GLN A 83 -2.36 -2.74 7.21
C GLN A 83 -1.97 -3.15 8.64
N GLU A 84 -2.85 -3.83 9.37
CA GLU A 84 -2.57 -4.27 10.74
C GLU A 84 -1.57 -5.42 10.78
N TRP A 85 -1.68 -6.37 9.85
CA TRP A 85 -0.67 -7.40 9.66
C TRP A 85 0.71 -6.78 9.37
N ALA A 86 0.80 -5.86 8.42
CA ALA A 86 2.08 -5.25 8.01
C ALA A 86 2.78 -4.51 9.15
N LYS A 87 2.04 -3.79 9.99
CA LYS A 87 2.61 -3.12 11.18
C LYS A 87 3.20 -4.11 12.18
N LYS A 88 2.51 -5.23 12.41
CA LYS A 88 2.94 -6.27 13.37
C LYS A 88 4.20 -7.00 12.91
N TRP A 89 4.37 -7.20 11.60
CA TRP A 89 5.45 -8.01 11.03
C TRP A 89 6.57 -7.20 10.38
N LYS A 90 6.62 -5.89 10.62
CA LYS A 90 7.68 -5.03 10.09
C LYS A 90 9.06 -5.49 10.62
N LEU A 91 10.03 -5.62 9.72
CA LEU A 91 11.41 -5.93 10.09
C LEU A 91 12.01 -4.80 10.97
N PRO A 92 12.78 -5.15 12.01
CA PRO A 92 13.41 -4.15 12.87
C PRO A 92 14.58 -3.40 12.18
N TYR A 93 15.12 -3.95 11.09
CA TYR A 93 16.21 -3.37 10.30
C TYR A 93 16.02 -3.67 8.80
N PRO A 94 16.57 -2.83 7.90
CA PRO A 94 16.54 -3.12 6.46
C PRO A 94 17.36 -4.39 6.14
N PRO A 95 16.90 -5.24 5.21
CA PRO A 95 17.67 -6.39 4.77
C PRO A 95 18.94 -5.94 4.02
N ASN A 96 20.02 -6.71 4.14
CA ASN A 96 21.23 -6.48 3.36
C ASN A 96 21.02 -7.01 1.93
N ASP A 97 20.77 -6.10 0.99
CA ASP A 97 20.46 -6.38 -0.41
C ASP A 97 21.69 -6.76 -1.25
N THR A 98 22.90 -6.62 -0.71
CA THR A 98 24.17 -6.94 -1.41
C THR A 98 24.61 -8.39 -1.26
N ILE A 99 23.98 -9.14 -0.34
CA ILE A 99 24.31 -10.55 -0.10
C ILE A 99 23.43 -11.42 -0.99
N ARG A 100 24.04 -12.15 -1.92
CA ARG A 100 23.39 -13.23 -2.67
C ARG A 100 23.56 -14.54 -1.95
N VAL A 101 22.47 -15.06 -1.39
CA VAL A 101 22.42 -16.43 -0.89
C VAL A 101 22.08 -17.34 -2.08
N VAL A 102 22.97 -18.27 -2.40
CA VAL A 102 22.83 -19.15 -3.57
C VAL A 102 22.19 -20.44 -3.09
N ASP A 103 20.91 -20.63 -3.38
CA ASP A 103 20.21 -21.91 -3.29
C ASP A 103 20.50 -22.73 -2.01
N ASP A 104 20.06 -22.21 -0.87
CA ASP A 104 20.01 -22.98 0.38
C ASP A 104 18.79 -23.92 0.31
N TRP A 105 18.88 -24.97 -0.52
CA TRP A 105 17.89 -26.04 -0.55
C TRP A 105 17.90 -26.76 0.80
N ILE A 106 17.09 -26.29 1.75
CA ILE A 106 16.78 -27.03 2.96
C ILE A 106 16.07 -28.32 2.51
N HIS A 107 16.89 -29.37 2.43
CA HIS A 107 16.69 -30.72 1.87
C HIS A 107 16.76 -30.80 0.34
N SER A 108 17.95 -31.11 -0.19
CA SER A 108 17.99 -32.04 -1.33
C SER A 108 17.13 -33.27 -0.98
N PRO A 109 16.19 -33.73 -1.82
CA PRO A 109 15.57 -35.03 -1.59
C PRO A 109 16.68 -36.09 -1.50
N PRO A 110 16.56 -37.11 -0.63
CA PRO A 110 17.57 -38.16 -0.58
C PRO A 110 17.70 -38.72 -1.99
N LYS A 111 18.92 -38.71 -2.53
CA LYS A 111 19.19 -39.39 -3.80
C LYS A 111 18.80 -40.85 -3.58
N LEU A 112 17.68 -41.28 -4.16
CA LEU A 112 17.32 -42.68 -4.25
C LEU A 112 18.48 -43.34 -5.00
N GLY A 113 19.28 -44.08 -4.25
CA GLY A 113 20.41 -44.81 -4.78
C GLY A 113 19.93 -45.78 -5.86
N THR A 114 20.66 -45.79 -6.98
CA THR A 114 20.73 -46.93 -7.88
C THR A 114 21.78 -47.90 -7.39
#